data_AF-D0MUB6-F1
#
_entry.id   AF-D0MUB6-F1
#
_cell.length_a   1.000
_cell.length_b   1.000
_cell.length_c   1.000
_cell.angle_alpha   90.00
_cell.angle_beta   90.00
_cell.angle_gamma   90.00
#
_symmetry.space_group_name_H-M   'P 1'
#
loop_
_entity.id
_entity.type
_entity.pdbx_description
1 polymer ?
#
loop_
_entity_poly.entity_id
_entity_poly.type
_entity_poly.pdbx_seq_one_letter_code
_entity_poly.pdbx_strand_id
1 'polypeptide(L)'
;MLRGVSGGERKRVTTGEMAFGNKFVLMMDEISTGLDSAATFDIISTQRSLAKTFNKTIVISLLQPSPEVFELFDDVLLLNKGYVMYHGARCEVQSYFEDMGFHCPPNRDVADFLMDLGTNKHRQSQTSTSFQQNFLTGTATIIARELRVLFQDSAAVLSRLFMALVIGLLSGSAFYQFDELNSHVIMGLAYTAVDTLSVAKSRWF
;
A
#
# COMPACT_ATOMS: atom_id res chain seq x y z
N MET A 1 16.92 12.84 -14.91
CA MET A 1 15.82 12.08 -14.29
C MET A 1 14.90 11.59 -15.40
N LEU A 2 14.84 10.29 -15.66
CA LEU A 2 13.83 9.73 -16.56
C LEU A 2 12.47 9.83 -15.87
N ARG A 3 11.55 10.56 -16.49
CA ARG A 3 10.17 10.71 -16.01
C ARG A 3 9.47 9.36 -16.18
N GLY A 4 9.09 8.72 -15.07
CA GLY A 4 8.42 7.41 -15.06
C GLY A 4 6.93 7.49 -15.43
N VAL A 5 6.23 6.35 -15.29
CA VAL A 5 4.77 6.23 -15.48
C VAL A 5 3.99 7.07 -14.47
N SER A 6 2.83 7.59 -14.90
CA SER A 6 1.91 8.37 -14.05
C SER A 6 1.30 7.53 -12.92
N GLY A 7 0.75 8.20 -11.91
CA GLY A 7 0.08 7.53 -10.78
C GLY A 7 -1.08 6.63 -11.22
N GLY A 8 -1.91 7.11 -12.15
CA GLY A 8 -3.02 6.34 -12.71
C GLY A 8 -2.56 5.12 -13.51
N GLU A 9 -1.51 5.26 -14.32
CA GLU A 9 -0.91 4.13 -15.05
C GLU A 9 -0.38 3.06 -14.10
N ARG A 10 0.35 3.45 -13.05
CA ARG A 10 0.84 2.53 -12.03
C ARG A 10 -0.31 1.78 -11.33
N LYS A 11 -1.42 2.47 -11.05
CA LYS A 11 -2.60 1.86 -10.39
C LYS A 11 -3.33 0.88 -11.32
N ARG A 12 -3.44 1.19 -12.62
CA ARG A 12 -3.97 0.26 -13.64
C ARG A 12 -3.13 -1.01 -13.76
N VAL A 13 -1.79 -0.87 -13.80
CA VAL A 13 -0.87 -2.03 -13.85
C VAL A 13 -1.01 -2.90 -12.60
N THR A 14 -1.02 -2.30 -11.42
CA THR A 14 -1.20 -3.02 -10.15
C THR A 14 -2.54 -3.75 -10.10
N THR A 15 -3.61 -3.10 -10.59
CA THR A 15 -4.94 -3.71 -10.68
C THR A 15 -4.96 -4.89 -11.64
N GLY A 16 -4.28 -4.76 -12.80
CA GLY A 16 -4.14 -5.84 -13.77
C GLY A 16 -3.36 -7.05 -13.23
N GLU A 17 -2.26 -6.79 -12.51
CA GLU A 17 -1.48 -7.83 -11.84
C GLU A 17 -2.33 -8.58 -10.80
N MET A 18 -3.09 -7.85 -9.97
CA MET A 18 -3.98 -8.43 -8.97
C MET A 18 -5.17 -9.18 -9.58
N ALA A 19 -5.65 -8.74 -10.76
CA ALA A 19 -6.72 -9.41 -11.49
C ALA A 19 -6.24 -10.67 -12.22
N PHE A 20 -4.93 -10.88 -12.36
CA PHE A 20 -4.36 -12.04 -13.02
C PHE A 20 -4.66 -13.34 -12.24
N GLY A 21 -5.09 -14.36 -12.99
CA GLY A 21 -5.55 -15.64 -12.44
C GLY A 21 -7.05 -15.70 -12.15
N ASN A 22 -7.53 -16.87 -11.74
CA ASN A 22 -8.96 -17.10 -11.50
C ASN A 22 -9.35 -16.78 -10.05
N LYS A 23 -9.45 -15.49 -9.73
CA LYS A 23 -9.95 -15.02 -8.42
C LYS A 23 -11.44 -14.73 -8.53
N PHE A 24 -12.23 -15.32 -7.62
CA PHE A 24 -13.69 -15.09 -7.53
C PHE A 24 -14.06 -13.82 -6.75
N VAL A 25 -13.19 -13.40 -5.83
CA VAL A 25 -13.39 -12.22 -4.98
C VAL A 25 -12.19 -11.28 -5.12
N LEU A 26 -12.46 -10.01 -5.35
CA LEU A 26 -11.46 -8.95 -5.46
C LEU A 26 -11.79 -7.82 -4.50
N MET A 27 -10.85 -7.44 -3.64
CA MET A 27 -11.01 -6.34 -2.69
C MET A 27 -10.03 -5.23 -3.04
N MET A 28 -10.52 -4.00 -3.16
CA MET A 28 -9.74 -2.83 -3.54
C MET A 28 -9.93 -1.73 -2.51
N ASP A 29 -8.83 -1.28 -1.93
CA ASP A 29 -8.85 -0.24 -0.91
C ASP A 29 -8.40 1.10 -1.51
N GLU A 30 -9.21 2.14 -1.30
CA GLU A 30 -8.96 3.54 -1.67
C GLU A 30 -8.44 3.73 -3.12
N ILE A 31 -9.10 3.08 -4.09
CA ILE A 31 -8.59 3.07 -5.47
C ILE A 31 -8.64 4.44 -6.17
N SER A 32 -9.45 5.38 -5.67
CA SER A 32 -9.53 6.75 -6.19
C SER A 32 -8.40 7.67 -5.72
N THR A 33 -7.64 7.32 -4.68
CA THR A 33 -6.62 8.23 -4.12
C THR A 33 -5.50 8.53 -5.12
N GLY A 34 -5.27 9.82 -5.35
CA GLY A 34 -4.25 10.32 -6.29
C GLY A 34 -4.61 10.17 -7.76
N LEU A 35 -5.88 9.87 -8.09
CA LEU A 35 -6.40 9.88 -9.45
C LEU A 35 -7.38 11.04 -9.64
N ASP A 36 -7.50 11.48 -10.88
CA ASP A 36 -8.57 12.36 -11.34
C ASP A 36 -9.90 11.59 -11.45
N SER A 37 -11.01 12.35 -11.47
CA SER A 37 -12.36 11.77 -11.51
C SER A 37 -12.59 10.92 -12.76
N ALA A 38 -12.05 11.32 -13.91
CA ALA A 38 -12.20 10.57 -15.17
C ALA A 38 -11.47 9.23 -15.12
N ALA A 39 -10.19 9.22 -14.71
CA ALA A 39 -9.46 7.95 -14.55
C ALA A 39 -10.09 7.03 -13.50
N THR A 40 -10.67 7.60 -12.44
CA THR A 40 -11.41 6.82 -11.43
C THR A 40 -12.63 6.16 -12.05
N PHE A 41 -13.44 6.92 -12.81
CA PHE A 41 -14.60 6.39 -13.51
C PHE A 41 -14.23 5.26 -14.49
N ASP A 42 -13.16 5.42 -15.27
CA ASP A 42 -12.67 4.40 -16.19
C ASP A 42 -12.26 3.10 -15.48
N ILE A 43 -11.60 3.23 -14.33
CA ILE A 43 -11.21 2.06 -13.53
C ILE A 43 -12.44 1.34 -12.98
N ILE A 44 -13.37 2.08 -12.36
CA ILE A 44 -14.56 1.49 -11.72
C ILE A 44 -15.50 0.87 -12.76
N SER A 45 -15.69 1.53 -13.91
CA SER A 45 -16.49 0.98 -15.01
C SER A 45 -15.89 -0.32 -15.56
N THR A 46 -14.56 -0.38 -15.69
CA THR A 46 -13.84 -1.60 -16.08
C THR A 46 -14.04 -2.70 -15.03
N GLN A 47 -13.91 -2.40 -13.74
CA GLN A 47 -14.16 -3.38 -12.67
C GLN A 47 -15.59 -3.90 -12.70
N ARG A 48 -16.58 -3.02 -12.89
CA ARG A 48 -17.99 -3.40 -13.03
C ARG A 48 -18.20 -4.36 -14.19
N SER A 49 -17.60 -4.08 -15.35
CA SER A 49 -17.68 -4.95 -16.53
C SER A 49 -17.05 -6.33 -16.24
N LEU A 50 -15.90 -6.36 -15.56
CA LEU A 50 -15.26 -7.61 -15.14
C LEU A 50 -16.12 -8.40 -14.16
N ALA A 51 -16.73 -7.73 -13.17
CA ALA A 51 -17.62 -8.37 -12.19
C ALA A 51 -18.80 -9.06 -12.90
N LYS A 52 -19.46 -8.35 -13.84
CA LYS A 52 -20.63 -8.87 -14.56
C LYS A 52 -20.27 -9.95 -15.58
N THR A 53 -19.18 -9.77 -16.33
CA THR A 53 -18.78 -10.72 -17.39
C THR A 53 -18.26 -12.03 -16.82
N PHE A 54 -17.47 -11.96 -15.74
CA PHE A 54 -16.83 -13.13 -15.15
C PHE A 54 -17.53 -13.64 -13.88
N ASN A 55 -18.70 -13.07 -13.55
CA ASN A 55 -19.47 -13.38 -12.34
C ASN A 55 -18.61 -13.35 -11.06
N LYS A 56 -17.83 -12.28 -10.89
CA LYS A 56 -16.91 -12.07 -9.76
C LYS A 56 -17.50 -11.08 -8.76
N THR A 57 -17.20 -11.29 -7.48
CA THR A 57 -17.51 -10.32 -6.43
C THR A 57 -16.37 -9.31 -6.31
N ILE A 58 -16.65 -8.03 -6.48
CA ILE A 58 -15.66 -6.96 -6.33
C ILE A 58 -16.14 -6.01 -5.24
N VAL A 59 -15.31 -5.82 -4.22
CA VAL A 59 -15.55 -4.90 -3.11
C VAL A 59 -14.55 -3.76 -3.22
N ILE A 60 -15.04 -2.52 -3.27
CA ILE A 60 -14.19 -1.33 -3.45
C ILE A 60 -14.53 -0.33 -2.34
N SER A 61 -13.52 0.17 -1.63
CA SER A 61 -13.66 1.33 -0.76
C SER A 61 -13.31 2.60 -1.54
N LEU A 62 -14.13 3.64 -1.39
CA LEU A 62 -13.95 4.94 -2.03
C LEU A 62 -14.00 6.04 -0.97
N LEU A 63 -13.07 6.99 -1.08
CA LEU A 63 -13.09 8.23 -0.33
C LEU A 63 -13.74 9.30 -1.21
N GLN A 64 -14.95 9.72 -0.86
CA GLN A 64 -15.72 10.76 -1.55
C GLN A 64 -15.89 10.55 -3.07
N PRO A 65 -16.70 9.56 -3.49
CA PRO A 65 -16.92 9.31 -4.89
C PRO A 65 -17.74 10.42 -5.55
N SER A 66 -17.48 10.71 -6.82
CA SER A 66 -18.36 11.55 -7.62
C SER A 66 -19.71 10.84 -7.86
N PRO A 67 -20.79 11.59 -8.13
CA PRO A 67 -22.12 11.03 -8.40
C PRO A 67 -22.10 9.94 -9.48
N GLU A 68 -21.39 10.21 -10.58
CA GLU A 68 -21.24 9.30 -11.72
C GLU A 68 -20.57 7.98 -11.33
N VAL A 69 -19.58 8.03 -10.44
CA VAL A 69 -18.88 6.84 -9.93
C VAL A 69 -19.76 6.08 -8.95
N PHE A 70 -20.49 6.80 -8.09
CA PHE A 70 -21.41 6.20 -7.13
C PHE A 70 -22.52 5.40 -7.83
N GLU A 71 -23.04 5.91 -8.95
CA GLU A 71 -24.07 5.23 -9.76
C GLU A 71 -23.63 3.89 -10.37
N LEU A 72 -22.33 3.64 -10.50
CA LEU A 72 -21.80 2.39 -11.03
C LEU A 72 -21.93 1.22 -10.06
N PHE A 73 -22.15 1.48 -8.77
CA PHE A 73 -22.27 0.45 -7.75
C PHE A 73 -23.67 -0.15 -7.70
N ASP A 74 -23.70 -1.48 -7.54
CA ASP A 74 -24.95 -2.23 -7.39
C ASP A 74 -25.39 -2.22 -5.90
N ASP A 75 -24.48 -2.49 -4.97
CA ASP A 75 -24.70 -2.43 -3.51
C ASP A 75 -23.78 -1.40 -2.82
N VAL A 76 -24.23 -0.88 -1.67
CA VAL A 76 -23.50 0.07 -0.81
C VAL A 76 -23.39 -0.47 0.61
N LEU A 77 -22.18 -0.42 1.15
CA LEU A 77 -21.88 -0.70 2.55
C LEU A 77 -21.40 0.60 3.22
N LEU A 78 -22.19 1.16 4.13
CA LEU A 78 -21.84 2.34 4.89
C LEU A 78 -21.36 1.94 6.29
N LEU A 79 -20.13 2.34 6.62
CA LEU A 79 -19.51 2.07 7.92
C LEU A 79 -19.27 3.37 8.68
N ASN A 80 -19.49 3.36 10.00
CA ASN A 80 -19.13 4.46 10.90
C ASN A 80 -18.53 3.90 12.18
N LYS A 81 -17.28 4.27 12.49
CA LYS A 81 -16.53 3.83 13.68
C LYS A 81 -16.56 2.30 13.91
N GLY A 82 -16.55 1.52 12.83
CA GLY A 82 -16.58 0.04 12.88
C GLY A 82 -17.98 -0.57 12.93
N TYR A 83 -19.05 0.23 12.97
CA TYR A 83 -20.43 -0.24 12.89
C TYR A 83 -20.99 -0.08 11.47
N VAL A 84 -21.81 -1.04 11.05
CA VAL A 84 -22.55 -0.97 9.79
C VAL A 84 -23.78 -0.09 10.00
N MET A 85 -23.82 1.05 9.33
CA MET A 85 -25.00 1.93 9.31
C MET A 85 -26.03 1.47 8.29
N TYR A 86 -25.56 0.99 7.14
CA TYR A 86 -26.38 0.50 6.04
C TYR A 86 -25.61 -0.54 5.22
N HIS A 87 -26.32 -1.57 4.74
CA HIS A 87 -25.82 -2.51 3.76
C HIS A 87 -26.99 -2.98 2.89
N GLY A 88 -26.91 -2.75 1.58
CA GLY A 88 -27.94 -3.16 0.64
C GLY A 88 -27.82 -2.45 -0.70
N ALA A 89 -28.88 -2.55 -1.50
CA ALA A 89 -28.92 -1.97 -2.84
C ALA A 89 -28.71 -0.45 -2.79
N ARG A 90 -27.94 0.08 -3.73
CA ARG A 90 -27.70 1.53 -3.81
C ARG A 90 -29.00 2.33 -3.95
N CYS A 91 -29.99 1.81 -4.66
CA CYS A 91 -31.26 2.50 -4.90
C CYS A 91 -32.13 2.67 -3.64
N GLU A 92 -31.94 1.83 -2.63
CA GLU A 92 -32.76 1.83 -1.40
C GLU A 92 -32.12 2.65 -0.27
N VAL A 93 -30.85 3.05 -0.42
CA VAL A 93 -30.10 3.74 0.63
C VAL A 93 -30.76 5.06 1.03
N GLN A 94 -31.30 5.79 0.05
CA GLN A 94 -31.92 7.09 0.29
C GLN A 94 -33.23 6.94 1.08
N SER A 95 -34.11 6.04 0.64
CA SER A 95 -35.36 5.74 1.36
C SER A 95 -35.10 5.28 2.79
N TYR A 96 -34.07 4.44 3.00
CA TYR A 96 -33.71 3.96 4.33
C TYR A 96 -33.35 5.11 5.30
N PHE A 97 -32.59 6.12 4.84
CA PHE A 97 -32.25 7.27 5.66
C PHE A 97 -33.41 8.27 5.80
N GLU A 98 -34.25 8.40 4.78
CA GLU A 98 -35.47 9.23 4.83
C GLU A 98 -36.47 8.70 5.85
N ASP A 99 -36.66 7.39 5.96
CA ASP A 99 -37.52 6.74 6.96
C ASP A 99 -37.03 6.99 8.41
N MET A 100 -35.72 7.24 8.58
CA MET A 100 -35.11 7.63 9.86
C MET A 100 -35.14 9.15 10.12
N GLY A 101 -35.73 9.93 9.21
CA GLY A 101 -35.84 11.39 9.32
C GLY A 101 -34.65 12.18 8.75
N PHE A 102 -33.73 11.52 8.03
CA PHE A 102 -32.62 12.17 7.35
C PHE A 102 -32.96 12.38 5.87
N HIS A 103 -33.29 13.62 5.50
CA HIS A 103 -33.59 13.98 4.11
C HIS A 103 -32.38 14.56 3.40
N CYS A 104 -32.09 14.05 2.20
CA CYS A 104 -31.06 14.62 1.35
C CYS A 104 -31.57 15.93 0.72
N PRO A 105 -30.84 17.06 0.85
CA PRO A 105 -31.22 18.30 0.19
C PRO A 105 -31.09 18.20 -1.34
N PRO A 106 -31.97 18.86 -2.12
CA PRO A 106 -32.09 18.64 -3.57
C PRO A 106 -30.87 19.08 -4.41
N ASN A 107 -30.00 19.92 -3.86
CA ASN A 107 -28.80 20.42 -4.54
C ASN A 107 -27.51 19.70 -4.08
N ARG A 108 -27.64 18.54 -3.43
CA ARG A 108 -26.52 17.82 -2.85
C ARG A 108 -26.41 16.42 -3.41
N ASP A 109 -25.18 15.99 -3.64
CA ASP A 109 -24.87 14.62 -4.02
C ASP A 109 -25.19 13.62 -2.89
N VAL A 110 -25.72 12.46 -3.28
CA VAL A 110 -26.15 11.42 -2.33
C VAL A 110 -24.94 10.83 -1.61
N ALA A 111 -23.82 10.58 -2.29
CA ALA A 111 -22.64 10.02 -1.64
C ALA A 111 -22.06 11.00 -0.61
N ASP A 112 -22.01 12.29 -0.94
CA ASP A 112 -21.60 13.35 0.00
C ASP A 112 -22.54 13.43 1.22
N PHE A 113 -23.84 13.34 1.00
CA PHE A 113 -24.82 13.29 2.09
C PHE A 113 -24.59 12.08 3.01
N LEU A 114 -24.41 10.87 2.43
CA LEU A 114 -24.20 9.64 3.19
C LEU A 114 -22.92 9.67 4.04
N MET A 115 -21.83 10.25 3.53
CA MET A 115 -20.59 10.40 4.29
C MET A 115 -20.75 11.40 5.45
N ASP A 116 -21.52 12.46 5.25
CA ASP A 116 -21.84 13.43 6.31
C ASP A 116 -22.63 12.80 7.46
N LEU A 117 -23.52 11.84 7.17
CA LEU A 117 -24.25 11.10 8.21
C LEU A 117 -23.30 10.35 9.16
N GLY A 118 -22.15 9.87 8.65
CA GLY A 118 -21.11 9.25 9.47
C GLY A 118 -20.25 10.25 10.24
N THR A 119 -20.16 11.49 9.74
CA THR A 119 -19.24 12.51 10.25
C THR A 119 -19.92 13.34 11.34
N ASN A 120 -19.73 12.91 12.59
CA ASN A 120 -20.29 13.56 13.78
C ASN A 120 -19.90 15.05 13.90
N LYS A 121 -20.72 15.98 13.36
CA LYS A 121 -20.90 17.30 14.00
C LYS A 121 -21.80 17.23 15.23
N HIS A 122 -22.39 16.07 15.53
CA HIS A 122 -23.07 15.79 16.78
C HIS A 122 -22.59 14.48 17.41
N ARG A 123 -21.93 14.64 18.57
CA ARG A 123 -21.77 13.68 19.68
C ARG A 123 -20.72 12.57 19.55
N GLN A 124 -19.53 12.93 20.03
CA GLN A 124 -18.72 12.23 21.04
C GLN A 124 -18.94 10.72 21.27
N SER A 125 -17.80 10.04 21.31
CA SER A 125 -17.55 8.76 21.99
C SER A 125 -18.10 7.53 21.28
N GLN A 126 -17.25 6.93 20.44
CA GLN A 126 -17.12 5.48 20.42
C GLN A 126 -15.70 5.15 19.97
N THR A 127 -15.02 4.47 20.89
CA THR A 127 -13.63 4.03 20.86
C THR A 127 -13.38 3.12 19.67
N SER A 128 -12.52 3.57 18.76
CA SER A 128 -11.98 2.75 17.68
C SER A 128 -11.29 1.53 18.29
N THR A 129 -11.77 0.32 18.00
CA THR A 129 -10.98 -0.89 18.23
C THR A 129 -9.83 -0.89 17.23
N SER A 130 -8.66 -0.49 17.70
CA SER A 130 -7.42 -0.56 16.96
C SER A 130 -7.12 -2.00 16.59
N PHE A 131 -6.78 -2.24 15.32
CA PHE A 131 -6.12 -3.48 14.91
C PHE A 131 -4.72 -3.50 15.54
N GLN A 132 -4.62 -3.96 16.79
CA GLN A 132 -3.34 -4.27 17.41
C GLN A 132 -2.94 -5.68 16.96
N GLN A 133 -2.09 -5.79 15.93
CA GLN A 133 -1.23 -6.95 15.86
C GLN A 133 -0.24 -6.90 17.02
N ASN A 134 -0.02 -8.04 17.67
CA ASN A 134 1.03 -8.19 18.66
C ASN A 134 2.36 -7.71 18.07
N PHE A 135 3.15 -6.96 18.85
CA PHE A 135 4.44 -6.40 18.41
C PHE A 135 5.34 -7.45 17.75
N LEU A 136 5.36 -8.67 18.30
CA LEU A 136 6.13 -9.80 17.77
C LEU A 136 5.61 -10.30 16.42
N THR A 137 4.29 -10.32 16.22
CA THR A 137 3.67 -10.72 14.95
C THR A 137 3.90 -9.64 13.88
N GLY A 138 3.76 -8.36 14.24
CA GLY A 138 4.03 -7.24 13.32
C GLY A 138 5.50 -7.17 12.89
N THR A 139 6.43 -7.30 13.85
CA THR A 139 7.88 -7.31 13.57
C THR A 139 8.30 -8.51 12.72
N ALA A 140 7.79 -9.71 13.00
CA ALA A 140 8.07 -10.90 12.19
C ALA A 140 7.58 -10.73 10.74
N THR A 141 6.41 -10.11 10.55
CA THR A 141 5.83 -9.89 9.22
C THR A 141 6.66 -8.90 8.39
N ILE A 142 7.19 -7.86 9.03
CA ILE A 142 8.08 -6.87 8.39
C ILE A 142 9.42 -7.52 8.01
N ILE A 143 10.03 -8.28 8.93
CA ILE A 143 11.31 -8.97 8.69
C ILE A 143 11.18 -9.99 7.55
N ALA A 144 10.08 -10.77 7.53
CA ALA A 144 9.83 -11.74 6.48
C ALA A 144 9.65 -11.09 5.09
N ARG A 145 9.02 -9.91 5.05
CA ARG A 145 8.91 -9.11 3.81
C ARG A 145 10.27 -8.57 3.36
N GLU A 146 11.05 -8.01 4.28
CA GLU A 146 12.38 -7.46 3.98
C GLU A 146 13.33 -8.55 3.45
N LEU A 147 13.31 -9.73 4.07
CA LEU A 147 14.06 -10.90 3.60
C LEU A 147 13.63 -11.34 2.19
N ARG A 148 12.33 -11.38 1.90
CA ARG A 148 11.82 -11.77 0.58
C ARG A 148 12.29 -10.81 -0.52
N VAL A 149 12.32 -9.50 -0.23
CA VAL A 149 12.82 -8.48 -1.18
C VAL A 149 14.33 -8.64 -1.39
N LEU A 150 15.11 -8.88 -0.34
CA LEU A 150 16.56 -9.13 -0.46
C LEU A 150 16.88 -10.38 -1.29
N PHE A 151 16.07 -11.44 -1.19
CA PHE A 151 16.26 -12.65 -1.98
C PHE A 151 15.87 -12.49 -3.46
N GLN A 152 14.92 -11.61 -3.76
CA GLN A 152 14.47 -11.39 -5.13
C GLN A 152 15.43 -10.47 -5.91
N ASP A 153 16.18 -9.62 -5.21
CA ASP A 153 17.22 -8.75 -5.77
C ASP A 153 18.62 -9.40 -5.68
N SER A 154 18.73 -10.62 -6.20
CA SER A 154 19.98 -11.41 -6.14
C SER A 154 21.16 -10.71 -6.84
N ALA A 155 20.90 -9.82 -7.80
CA ALA A 155 21.92 -9.05 -8.50
C ALA A 155 22.58 -7.99 -7.59
N ALA A 156 21.78 -7.28 -6.78
CA ALA A 156 22.29 -6.29 -5.83
C ALA A 156 23.03 -6.94 -4.66
N VAL A 157 22.61 -8.13 -4.21
CA VAL A 157 23.31 -8.88 -3.16
C VAL A 157 24.64 -9.42 -3.69
N LEU A 158 24.66 -9.96 -4.91
CA LEU A 158 25.86 -10.51 -5.54
C LEU A 158 26.93 -9.43 -5.76
N SER A 159 26.54 -8.23 -6.21
CA SER A 159 27.49 -7.12 -6.42
C SER A 159 28.11 -6.63 -5.11
N ARG A 160 27.34 -6.61 -4.00
CA ARG A 160 27.84 -6.27 -2.67
C ARG A 160 28.80 -7.30 -2.10
N LEU A 161 28.48 -8.59 -2.26
CA LEU A 161 29.38 -9.68 -1.86
C LEU A 161 30.68 -9.65 -2.66
N PHE A 162 30.59 -9.41 -3.98
CA PHE A 162 31.76 -9.27 -4.84
C PHE A 162 32.64 -8.09 -4.43
N MET A 163 32.06 -6.91 -4.19
CA MET A 163 32.79 -5.72 -3.75
C MET A 163 33.47 -5.94 -2.39
N ALA A 164 32.75 -6.51 -1.42
CA ALA A 164 33.31 -6.81 -0.09
C ALA A 164 34.47 -7.81 -0.17
N LEU A 165 34.36 -8.82 -1.03
CA LEU A 165 35.40 -9.83 -1.25
C LEU A 165 36.65 -9.22 -1.90
N VAL A 166 36.47 -8.34 -2.90
CA VAL A 166 37.58 -7.62 -3.56
C VAL A 166 38.32 -6.72 -2.57
N ILE A 167 37.60 -5.90 -1.79
CA ILE A 167 38.24 -4.99 -0.84
C ILE A 167 38.87 -5.77 0.32
N GLY A 168 38.25 -6.87 0.76
CA GLY A 168 38.80 -7.78 1.77
C GLY A 168 40.09 -8.45 1.33
N LEU A 169 40.16 -8.96 0.08
CA LEU A 169 41.39 -9.55 -0.46
C LEU A 169 42.49 -8.52 -0.70
N LEU A 170 42.14 -7.33 -1.18
CA LEU A 170 43.11 -6.24 -1.36
C LEU A 170 43.69 -5.78 -0.02
N SER A 171 42.84 -5.62 1.00
CA SER A 171 43.29 -5.25 2.34
C SER A 171 44.10 -6.38 2.97
N GLY A 172 43.64 -7.63 2.87
CA GLY A 172 44.35 -8.79 3.39
C GLY A 172 45.71 -9.05 2.74
N SER A 173 45.88 -8.71 1.45
CA SER A 173 47.18 -8.79 0.76
C SER A 173 48.09 -7.60 1.08
N ALA A 174 47.56 -6.39 1.24
CA ALA A 174 48.32 -5.22 1.66
C ALA A 174 48.88 -5.33 3.08
N PHE A 175 48.18 -6.05 3.96
CA PHE A 175 48.57 -6.34 5.34
C PHE A 175 48.95 -7.82 5.53
N TYR A 176 49.56 -8.46 4.53
CA TYR A 176 50.07 -9.83 4.68
C TYR A 176 51.47 -9.81 5.31
N GLN A 177 51.68 -10.56 6.42
CA GLN A 177 52.94 -10.63 7.20
C GLN A 177 53.42 -9.30 7.83
N PHE A 178 52.55 -8.55 8.51
CA PHE A 178 52.98 -7.37 9.26
C PHE A 178 53.47 -7.70 10.69
N ASP A 179 54.34 -6.83 11.20
CA ASP A 179 54.90 -6.91 12.54
C ASP A 179 53.89 -6.42 13.59
N GLU A 180 53.47 -7.31 14.50
CA GLU A 180 52.44 -7.06 15.52
C GLU A 180 52.82 -5.98 16.54
N LEU A 181 54.08 -5.53 16.55
CA LEU A 181 54.59 -4.51 17.46
C LEU A 181 54.27 -3.06 17.03
N ASN A 182 53.82 -2.85 15.78
CA ASN A 182 53.51 -1.52 15.24
C ASN A 182 52.02 -1.16 15.41
N SER A 183 51.70 -0.39 16.45
CA SER A 183 50.32 0.03 16.78
C SER A 183 49.61 0.83 15.69
N HIS A 184 50.36 1.57 14.86
CA HIS A 184 49.81 2.32 13.72
C HIS A 184 49.22 1.41 12.63
N VAL A 185 49.81 0.24 12.39
CA VAL A 185 49.35 -0.72 11.37
C VAL A 185 48.08 -1.42 11.83
N ILE A 186 48.00 -1.78 13.11
CA ILE A 186 46.82 -2.39 13.73
C ILE A 186 45.62 -1.43 13.70
N MET A 187 45.83 -0.14 13.99
CA MET A 187 44.78 0.88 13.86
C MET A 187 44.32 1.07 12.41
N GLY A 188 45.23 1.01 11.43
CA GLY A 188 44.89 1.06 10.00
C GLY A 188 44.06 -0.15 9.54
N LEU A 189 44.38 -1.35 10.04
CA LEU A 189 43.61 -2.56 9.76
C LEU A 189 42.19 -2.50 10.37
N ALA A 190 42.07 -2.00 11.61
CA ALA A 190 40.77 -1.81 12.25
C ALA A 190 39.92 -0.76 11.50
N TYR A 191 40.52 0.33 11.05
CA TYR A 191 39.83 1.37 10.28
C TYR A 191 39.33 0.84 8.93
N THR A 192 40.19 0.13 8.19
CA THR A 192 39.82 -0.45 6.88
C THR A 192 38.75 -1.54 7.00
N ALA A 193 38.75 -2.32 8.08
CA ALA A 193 37.69 -3.29 8.38
C ALA A 193 36.33 -2.61 8.68
N VAL A 194 36.33 -1.46 9.36
CA VAL A 194 35.10 -0.68 9.61
C VAL A 194 34.59 -0.01 8.33
N ASP A 195 35.48 0.53 7.52
CA ASP A 195 35.13 1.23 6.27
C ASP A 195 34.55 0.27 5.22
N THR A 196 35.12 -0.94 5.10
CA THR A 196 34.56 -2.00 4.23
C THR A 196 33.14 -2.41 4.62
N LEU A 197 32.86 -2.49 5.92
CA LEU A 197 31.51 -2.78 6.42
C LEU A 197 30.54 -1.60 6.18
N SER A 198 31.05 -0.36 6.23
CA SER A 198 30.27 0.86 5.94
C SER A 198 29.89 0.93 4.46
N VAL A 199 30.84 0.69 3.55
CA VAL A 199 30.62 0.66 2.09
C VAL A 199 29.64 -0.44 1.69
N ALA A 200 29.71 -1.61 2.33
CA ALA A 200 28.75 -2.69 2.10
C ALA A 200 27.30 -2.33 2.51
N LYS A 201 27.14 -1.33 3.39
CA LYS A 201 25.85 -0.88 3.93
C LYS A 201 25.32 0.38 3.24
N SER A 202 26.16 1.18 2.61
CA SER A 202 25.75 2.42 1.94
C SER A 202 24.85 2.11 0.74
N ARG A 203 23.57 2.43 0.88
CA ARG A 203 22.52 2.28 -0.14
C ARG A 203 22.61 3.40 -1.19
N TRP A 204 23.76 3.54 -1.82
CA TRP A 204 23.99 4.49 -2.91
C TRP A 204 24.83 3.83 -4.00
N PHE A 205 24.17 3.01 -4.82
CA PHE A 205 24.28 2.91 -6.28
C PHE A 205 23.08 2.08 -6.77
#